data_AF-A0A6J6RDH8-F1
#
_entry.id   AF-A0A6J6RDH8-F1
#
_cell.length_a   1.000
_cell.length_b   1.000
_cell.length_c   1.000
_cell.angle_alpha   90.00
_cell.angle_beta   90.00
_cell.angle_gamma   90.00
#
_symmetry.space_group_name_H-M   'P 1'
#
loop_
_entity.id
_entity.type
_entity.pdbx_description
1 polymer ?
#
loop_
_entity_poly.entity_id
_entity_poly.type
_entity_poly.pdbx_seq_one_letter_code
_entity_poly.pdbx_strand_id
1 'polypeptide(L)'
;MEGFVQDYLRTAAADPRAGYDLLTPAFQEESGRLGGYTRFWAKVATIDAVRDVVADPDALLVSYTYSYTATDGRRTTDDVRLQLTYQDGTYRIAGEG
;
A
#
# COMPACT_ATOMS: atom_id res chain seq x y z
N MET A 1 -8.92 8.00 -5.66
CA MET A 1 -8.29 7.34 -4.48
C MET A 1 -8.37 5.82 -4.57
N GLU A 2 -9.54 5.23 -4.83
CA GLU A 2 -9.68 3.76 -4.92
C GLU A 2 -8.77 3.13 -5.98
N GLY A 3 -8.76 3.69 -7.20
CA GLY A 3 -7.86 3.24 -8.27
C GLY A 3 -6.38 3.33 -7.88
N PHE A 4 -6.00 4.41 -7.19
CA PHE A 4 -4.64 4.59 -6.67
C PHE A 4 -4.24 3.46 -5.71
N VAL A 5 -5.11 3.04 -4.79
CA VAL A 5 -4.82 1.93 -3.87
C VAL A 5 -4.62 0.61 -4.62
N GLN A 6 -5.50 0.31 -5.58
CA GLN A 6 -5.38 -0.93 -6.36
C GLN A 6 -4.09 -0.95 -7.20
N ASP A 7 -3.75 0.18 -7.82
CA ASP A 7 -2.50 0.33 -8.58
C ASP A 7 -1.28 0.26 -7.66
N TYR A 8 -1.33 0.86 -6.48
CA TYR A 8 -0.28 0.80 -5.47
C TYR A 8 0.01 -0.64 -5.04
N LEU A 9 -1.01 -1.41 -4.64
CA LEU A 9 -0.82 -2.79 -4.18
C LEU A 9 -0.22 -3.69 -5.27
N ARG A 10 -0.68 -3.52 -6.51
CA ARG A 10 -0.11 -4.23 -7.67
C ARG A 10 1.34 -3.81 -7.94
N THR A 11 1.61 -2.52 -7.91
CA THR A 11 2.96 -1.97 -8.13
C THR A 11 3.91 -2.45 -7.05
N ALA A 12 3.55 -2.33 -5.78
CA ALA A 12 4.41 -2.71 -4.67
C ALA A 12 4.68 -4.22 -4.60
N ALA A 13 3.72 -5.06 -4.99
CA ALA A 13 3.93 -6.51 -5.10
C ALA A 13 4.85 -6.89 -6.28
N ALA A 14 4.75 -6.21 -7.42
CA ALA A 14 5.53 -6.53 -8.62
C ALA A 14 6.92 -5.86 -8.65
N ASP A 15 6.99 -4.59 -8.24
CA ASP A 15 8.18 -3.76 -8.11
C ASP A 15 8.13 -2.96 -6.80
N PRO A 16 8.67 -3.52 -5.70
CA PRO A 16 8.67 -2.85 -4.41
C PRO A 16 9.45 -1.52 -4.40
N ARG A 17 10.38 -1.29 -5.35
CA ARG A 17 11.07 0.02 -5.41
C ARG A 17 10.14 1.08 -5.98
N ALA A 18 9.43 0.76 -7.07
CA ALA A 18 8.42 1.65 -7.62
C ALA A 18 7.27 1.90 -6.62
N GLY A 19 6.85 0.88 -5.86
CA GLY A 19 5.89 1.04 -4.77
C GLY A 19 6.39 2.01 -3.70
N TYR A 20 7.66 1.90 -3.30
CA TYR A 20 8.29 2.78 -2.31
C TYR A 20 8.31 4.26 -2.73
N ASP A 21 8.43 4.55 -4.01
CA ASP A 21 8.42 5.93 -4.54
C ASP A 21 7.05 6.61 -4.43
N LEU A 22 5.98 5.84 -4.23
CA LEU A 22 4.62 6.33 -3.98
C LEU A 22 4.38 6.73 -2.52
N LEU A 23 5.35 6.52 -1.62
CA LEU A 23 5.27 6.96 -0.23
C LEU A 23 5.81 8.39 -0.09
N THR A 24 5.41 9.08 0.97
CA THR A 24 6.08 10.32 1.39
C THR A 24 7.42 10.02 2.06
N PRO A 25 8.37 10.95 2.08
CA PRO A 25 9.65 10.75 2.77
C PRO A 25 9.51 10.35 4.25
N ALA A 26 8.53 10.90 4.96
CA ALA A 26 8.27 10.54 6.34
C ALA A 26 7.82 9.07 6.46
N PHE A 27 6.84 8.66 5.65
CA PHE A 27 6.34 7.29 5.71
C PHE A 27 7.32 6.25 5.15
N GLN A 28 8.18 6.68 4.23
CA GLN A 28 9.34 5.92 3.77
C GLN A 28 10.30 5.59 4.93
N GLU A 29 10.51 6.49 5.89
CA GLU A 29 11.32 6.23 7.08
C GLU A 29 10.60 5.30 8.05
N GLU A 30 9.31 5.53 8.31
CA GLU A 30 8.46 4.69 9.18
C GLU A 30 8.37 3.24 8.67
N SER A 31 8.41 3.05 7.35
CA SER A 31 8.44 1.74 6.69
C SER A 31 9.79 0.99 6.83
N GLY A 32 10.70 1.49 7.66
CA GLY A 32 12.04 0.93 7.83
C GLY A 32 12.97 1.21 6.65
N ARG A 33 12.77 2.36 5.99
CA ARG A 33 13.43 2.72 4.72
C ARG A 33 13.17 1.67 3.63
N LEU A 34 13.83 1.81 2.48
CA LEU A 34 13.66 0.88 1.37
C LEU A 34 13.89 -0.59 1.77
N GLY A 35 14.83 -0.86 2.68
CA GLY A 35 15.15 -2.22 3.13
C GLY A 35 14.02 -2.88 3.95
N GLY A 36 13.35 -2.13 4.83
CA GLY A 36 12.20 -2.62 5.58
C GLY A 36 10.99 -2.87 4.66
N TYR A 37 10.69 -1.88 3.82
CA TYR A 37 9.60 -1.94 2.86
C TYR A 37 9.73 -3.12 1.89
N THR A 38 10.88 -3.23 1.21
CA THR A 38 11.13 -4.33 0.26
C THR A 38 11.11 -5.70 0.93
N ARG A 39 11.55 -5.81 2.19
CA ARG A 39 11.49 -7.07 2.95
C ARG A 39 10.06 -7.51 3.22
N PHE A 40 9.13 -6.59 3.44
CA PHE A 40 7.72 -6.93 3.57
C PHE A 40 7.18 -7.45 2.23
N TRP A 41 7.33 -6.67 1.17
CA TRP A 41 6.79 -7.01 -0.15
C TRP A 41 7.43 -8.25 -0.77
N ALA A 42 8.69 -8.57 -0.46
CA ALA A 42 9.34 -9.81 -0.88
C ALA A 42 8.68 -11.08 -0.29
N LYS A 43 7.85 -10.95 0.75
CA LYS A 43 7.06 -12.06 1.30
C LYS A 43 5.74 -12.24 0.58
N VAL A 44 5.27 -11.24 -0.15
CA VAL A 44 4.00 -11.27 -0.86
C VAL A 44 4.24 -11.90 -2.24
N ALA A 45 3.64 -13.06 -2.49
CA ALA A 45 3.75 -13.73 -3.78
C ALA A 45 2.65 -13.27 -4.75
N THR A 46 1.42 -13.10 -4.25
CA THR A 46 0.27 -12.72 -5.09
C THR A 46 -0.75 -11.95 -4.28
N ILE A 47 -1.25 -10.84 -4.83
CA ILE A 47 -2.43 -10.15 -4.30
C ILE A 47 -3.67 -10.86 -4.83
N ASP A 48 -4.44 -11.47 -3.93
CA ASP A 48 -5.58 -12.31 -4.31
C ASP A 48 -6.86 -11.51 -4.50
N ALA A 49 -7.10 -10.51 -3.64
CA ALA A 49 -8.30 -9.69 -3.68
C ALA A 49 -8.10 -8.37 -2.93
N VAL A 50 -8.80 -7.33 -3.41
CA VAL A 50 -8.99 -6.04 -2.73
C VAL A 50 -10.49 -5.77 -2.70
N ARG A 51 -11.05 -5.50 -1.53
CA ARG A 51 -12.49 -5.31 -1.32
C ARG A 51 -12.75 -4.23 -0.27
N ASP A 52 -14.03 -3.88 -0.11
CA ASP A 52 -14.50 -2.96 0.92
C ASP A 52 -13.75 -1.62 0.91
N VAL A 53 -13.39 -1.15 -0.30
CA VAL A 53 -12.65 0.10 -0.48
C VAL A 53 -13.60 1.26 -0.20
N VAL A 54 -13.26 2.08 0.79
CA VAL A 54 -13.98 3.29 1.17
C VAL A 54 -13.01 4.46 1.15
N ALA A 55 -13.26 5.42 0.27
CA ALA A 55 -12.46 6.64 0.17
C ALA A 55 -13.19 7.84 0.78
N ASP A 56 -12.47 8.59 1.61
CA ASP A 56 -12.86 9.89 2.13
C ASP A 56 -11.93 10.96 1.52
N PRO A 57 -12.35 11.66 0.45
CA PRO A 57 -11.52 12.65 -0.22
C PRO A 57 -11.31 13.91 0.61
N ASP A 58 -12.22 14.24 1.53
CA ASP A 58 -12.10 15.42 2.38
C ASP A 58 -11.04 15.21 3.46
N ALA A 59 -10.98 14.00 4.03
CA ALA A 59 -9.95 13.60 5.00
C ALA A 59 -8.67 13.04 4.35
N LEU A 60 -8.67 12.80 3.04
CA LEU A 60 -7.63 12.07 2.32
C LEU A 60 -7.32 10.69 2.93
N LEU A 61 -8.36 10.01 3.41
CA LEU A 61 -8.26 8.68 3.97
C LEU A 61 -8.83 7.64 3.00
N VAL A 62 -8.23 6.46 2.97
CA VAL A 62 -8.82 5.32 2.26
C VAL A 62 -8.67 4.08 3.12
N SER A 63 -9.78 3.39 3.37
CA SER A 63 -9.82 2.11 4.04
C SER A 63 -10.14 1.01 3.03
N TYR A 64 -9.55 -0.17 3.20
CA TYR A 64 -9.82 -1.34 2.38
C TYR A 64 -9.41 -2.62 3.10
N THR A 65 -9.98 -3.74 2.68
CA THR A 65 -9.51 -5.07 3.06
C THR A 65 -8.81 -5.69 1.86
N TYR A 66 -7.60 -6.21 2.04
CA TYR A 66 -6.93 -6.97 0.99
C TYR A 66 -6.47 -8.33 1.51
N SER A 67 -6.38 -9.29 0.61
CA SER A 67 -5.82 -10.61 0.90
C SER A 67 -4.70 -10.92 -0.06
N TYR A 68 -3.66 -11.59 0.44
CA TYR A 68 -2.52 -12.02 -0.34
C TYR A 68 -2.06 -13.41 0.06
N THR A 69 -1.43 -14.10 -0.88
CA THR A 69 -0.73 -15.33 -0.65
C THR A 69 0.76 -15.02 -0.50
N ALA A 70 1.34 -15.44 0.62
CA ALA A 70 2.75 -15.27 0.92
C ALA A 70 3.60 -16.31 0.17
N THR A 71 4.91 -16.07 0.10
CA THR A 71 5.87 -16.97 -0.57
C THR A 71 5.99 -18.35 0.09
N ASP A 72 5.55 -18.50 1.34
CA ASP A 72 5.43 -19.79 2.04
C ASP A 72 4.09 -20.51 1.78
N GLY A 73 3.22 -19.94 0.94
CA GLY A 73 1.90 -20.46 0.60
C GLY A 73 0.79 -20.10 1.60
N ARG A 74 1.09 -19.39 2.69
CA ARG A 74 0.08 -18.95 3.64
C ARG A 74 -0.74 -17.80 3.05
N ARG A 75 -2.06 -17.83 3.25
CA ARG A 75 -2.94 -16.72 2.92
C ARG A 75 -3.14 -15.81 4.12
N THR A 76 -3.03 -14.51 3.89
CA THR A 76 -3.25 -13.45 4.88
C THR A 76 -4.36 -12.52 4.37
N THR A 77 -5.15 -11.98 5.28
CA THR A 77 -6.13 -10.92 5.01
C THR A 77 -5.90 -9.82 6.04
N ASP A 78 -5.73 -8.59 5.55
CA ASP A 78 -5.49 -7.42 6.39
C ASP A 78 -6.51 -6.32 6.08
N ASP A 79 -7.00 -5.67 7.13
CA ASP A 79 -7.77 -4.45 7.07
C ASP A 79 -6.83 -3.27 7.24
N VAL A 80 -6.83 -2.36 6.26
CA VAL A 80 -5.85 -1.27 6.16
C VAL A 80 -6.58 0.06 6.06
N ARG A 81 -6.09 1.08 6.77
CA ARG A 81 -6.42 2.48 6.50
C ARG A 81 -5.16 3.25 6.13
N LEU A 82 -5.14 3.83 4.94
CA LEU A 82 -4.06 4.71 4.50
C LEU A 82 -4.45 6.17 4.68
N GLN A 83 -3.50 6.95 5.19
CA GLN A 83 -3.50 8.40 5.06
C GLN A 83 -2.77 8.77 3.77
N LEU A 84 -3.45 9.52 2.91
CA LEU A 84 -2.88 10.04 1.67
C LEU A 84 -2.53 11.52 1.79
N THR A 85 -1.59 11.95 0.96
CA THR A 85 -1.42 13.35 0.55
C THR A 85 -1.72 13.48 -0.94
N TYR A 86 -2.13 14.67 -1.35
CA TYR A 86 -2.38 14.99 -2.75
C TYR A 86 -1.68 16.30 -3.10
N GLN A 87 -0.69 16.23 -3.97
CA GLN A 87 0.11 17.38 -4.43
C GLN A 87 0.38 17.22 -5.92
N ASP A 88 0.31 18.32 -6.66
CA ASP A 88 0.60 18.35 -8.11
C ASP A 88 -0.16 17.28 -8.92
N GLY A 89 -1.42 17.03 -8.56
CA GLY A 89 -2.26 16.05 -9.24
C GLY A 89 -1.98 14.59 -8.89
N THR A 90 -1.08 14.33 -7.92
CA THR A 90 -0.59 12.99 -7.60
C THR A 90 -0.84 12.65 -6.14
N TYR A 91 -1.30 11.41 -5.89
CA TYR A 91 -1.41 10.87 -4.54
C TYR A 91 -0.10 10.26 -4.07
N ARG A 92 0.21 10.42 -2.77
CA ARG A 92 1.26 9.68 -2.06
C ARG A 92 0.73 9.15 -0.73
N ILE A 93 1.32 8.06 -0.25
CA ILE A 93 0.96 7.46 1.05
C ILE A 93 1.79 8.11 2.15
N ALA A 94 1.11 8.73 3.10
CA ALA A 94 1.71 9.44 4.21
C ALA A 94 1.65 8.69 5.53
N GLY A 95 0.87 7.62 5.61
CA GLY A 95 0.75 6.80 6.80
C GLY A 95 -0.19 5.61 6.60
N GLU A 96 -0.13 4.67 7.52
CA GLU A 96 -1.00 3.50 7.63
C GLU A 96 -1.42 3.30 9.10
N GLY A 97 -2.66 2.84 9.34
CA GLY A 97 -3.16 2.49 10.67
C GLY A 97 -4.46 1.70 10.67
#